data_AF-A0A931CDU5-F1
#
_entry.id   AF-A0A931CDU5-F1
#
_cell.length_a   1.000
_cell.length_b   1.000
_cell.length_c   1.000
_cell.angle_alpha   90.00
_cell.angle_beta   90.00
_cell.angle_gamma   90.00
#
_symmetry.space_group_name_H-M   'P 1'
#
loop_
_entity.id
_entity.type
_entity.pdbx_description
1 polymer ?
#
loop_
_entity_poly.entity_id
_entity_poly.type
_entity_poly.pdbx_seq_one_letter_code
_entity_poly.pdbx_strand_id
1 'polypeptide(L)' 'MVDLSDSSLAELVERDDSALAHALRRLTDDLARPGEPIAGFNSAV' A
#
# COMPACT_ATOMS: atom_id res chain seq x y z
N MET A 1 7.69 -6.25 19.50
CA MET A 1 7.13 -5.52 18.34
C MET A 1 8.09 -5.77 17.19
N VAL A 2 7.61 -6.29 16.05
CA VAL A 2 8.46 -6.53 14.88
C VAL A 2 8.66 -5.20 14.16
N ASP A 3 9.91 -4.84 13.88
CA ASP A 3 10.27 -3.69 13.06
C ASP A 3 10.36 -4.12 11.59
N LEU A 4 9.72 -3.37 10.71
CA LEU A 4 9.65 -3.61 9.27
C LEU A 4 10.17 -2.42 8.46
N SER A 5 10.80 -1.44 9.11
CA SER A 5 11.23 -0.18 8.49
C SER A 5 12.22 -0.36 7.34
N ASP A 6 13.01 -1.43 7.37
CA ASP A 6 13.97 -1.80 6.31
C ASP A 6 13.36 -2.70 5.21
N SER A 7 12.11 -3.14 5.36
CA SER A 7 11.47 -4.04 4.38
C SER A 7 10.69 -3.25 3.33
N SER A 8 10.87 -3.60 2.07
CA SER A 8 10.01 -3.08 1.00
C SER A 8 8.61 -3.69 1.06
N LEU A 9 7.62 -2.96 0.54
CA LEU A 9 6.24 -3.44 0.48
C LEU A 9 6.10 -4.76 -0.30
N ALA A 10 6.90 -4.94 -1.35
CA ALA A 10 6.95 -6.16 -2.16
C ALA A 10 7.46 -7.36 -1.34
N GLU A 11 8.52 -7.19 -0.55
CA GLU A 11 9.07 -8.25 0.29
C GLU A 11 8.09 -8.67 1.40
N LEU A 12 7.30 -7.74 1.91
CA LEU A 12 6.25 -8.03 2.90
C LEU A 12 5.07 -8.80 2.29
N VAL A 13 4.76 -8.55 1.02
CA VAL A 13 3.71 -9.24 0.26
C VAL A 13 4.07 -10.68 -0.08
N GLU A 14 5.35 -10.97 -0.33
CA GLU A 14 5.84 -12.32 -0.65
C GLU A 14 6.08 -13.18 0.60
N ARG A 15 6.32 -12.57 1.76
CA ARG A 15 6.66 -13.29 3.01
C ARG A 15 5.50 -14.01 3.67
N ASP A 16 4.26 -13.67 3.36
CA ASP A 16 3.10 -14.13 4.12
C ASP A 16 1.84 -14.26 3.24
N ASP A 17 0.92 -15.17 3.61
CA ASP A 17 -0.40 -15.34 2.97
C ASP A 17 -1.54 -15.02 3.94
N SER A 18 -1.22 -14.25 4.99
CA SER A 18 -2.18 -13.77 5.97
C SER A 18 -3.05 -12.63 5.44
N ALA A 19 -4.06 -12.25 6.24
CA ALA A 19 -4.89 -11.07 5.96
C ALA A 19 -4.06 -9.77 5.82
N LEU A 20 -2.89 -9.69 6.47
CA LEU A 20 -1.97 -8.56 6.31
C LEU A 20 -1.39 -8.55 4.90
N ALA A 21 -0.94 -9.69 4.37
CA ALA A 21 -0.42 -9.77 3.01
C ALA A 21 -1.48 -9.42 1.96
N HIS A 22 -2.73 -9.83 2.18
CA HIS A 22 -3.83 -9.44 1.29
C HIS A 22 -4.09 -7.92 1.31
N ALA A 23 -4.05 -7.30 2.49
CA ALA A 23 -4.17 -5.85 2.63
C ALA A 23 -2.99 -5.10 1.98
N LEU A 24 -1.76 -5.62 2.12
CA LEU A 24 -0.57 -5.04 1.50
C LEU A 24 -0.57 -5.18 -0.04
N ARG A 25 -1.03 -6.32 -0.57
CA ARG A 25 -1.21 -6.51 -2.03
C ARG A 25 -2.19 -5.47 -2.58
N ARG A 26 -3.36 -5.34 -1.94
CA ARG A 26 -4.35 -4.33 -2.32
C ARG A 26 -3.78 -2.91 -2.29
N LEU A 27 -3.04 -2.55 -1.24
CA LEU A 27 -2.41 -1.23 -1.15
C LEU A 27 -1.39 -1.01 -2.27
N THR A 28 -0.59 -2.04 -2.58
CA THR A 28 0.38 -1.99 -3.69
C THR A 28 -0.32 -1.78 -5.03
N ASP A 29 -1.42 -2.49 -5.26
CA ASP A 29 -2.23 -2.36 -6.48
C ASP A 29 -2.87 -0.97 -6.59
N ASP A 30 -3.41 -0.42 -5.49
CA ASP A 30 -3.98 0.93 -5.43
C ASP A 30 -2.91 2.01 -5.71
N LEU A 31 -1.66 1.80 -5.27
CA LEU A 31 -0.54 2.69 -5.58
C LEU A 31 -0.06 2.57 -7.03
N ALA A 32 -0.02 1.35 -7.57
CA ALA A 32 0.37 1.09 -8.96
C ALA A 32 -0.65 1.61 -9.96
N ARG A 33 -1.92 1.68 -9.55
CA ARG A 33 -3.01 2.27 -10.31
C ARG A 33 -3.55 3.48 -9.55
N PRO A 34 -2.83 4.63 -9.58
CA PRO A 34 -3.32 5.83 -8.91
C PRO A 34 -4.72 6.12 -9.42
N GLY A 35 -5.69 6.00 -8.52
CA GLY A 35 -7.09 6.30 -8.81
C GLY A 35 -7.21 7.73 -9.35
N GLU A 36 -8.29 7.98 -10.10
CA GLU A 36 -8.59 9.33 -10.56
C GLU A 36 -8.45 10.30 -9.39
N PRO A 37 -7.60 11.34 -9.50
CA PRO A 37 -7.43 12.29 -8.42
C PRO A 37 -8.82 12.81 -8.05
N ILE A 38 -9.21 12.64 -6.78
CA ILE A 38 -10.51 13.11 -6.31
C ILE A 38 -10.51 14.62 -6.48
N ALA A 39 -11.21 15.10 -7.51
CA ALA A 39 -11.38 16.51 -7.78
C ALA A 39 -12.00 17.15 -6.51
N GLY A 40 -11.23 18.00 -5.84
CA GLY A 40 -11.61 18.65 -4.58
C GLY A 40 -10.68 18.41 -3.38
N PHE A 41 -9.87 17.35 -3.36
CA PHE A 41 -8.90 17.13 -2.26
C PHE A 41 -7.68 18.06 -2.34
N ASN A 42 -7.31 18.51 -3.55
CA ASN A 42 -6.24 19.48 -3.78
C ASN A 42 -6.73 20.94 -3.97
N SER A 43 -8.00 21.24 -3.65
CA SER A 43 -8.55 22.60 -3.83
C SER A 43 -8.25 23.56 -2.67
N ALA A 44 -7.38 23.18 -1.74
CA ALA A 44 -6.90 24.04 -0.69
C ALA A 44 -5.41 24.33 -0.88
N VAL A 45 -5.10 25.22 -1.83
CA VAL A 45 -4.08 26.31 -1.77
C VAL A 45 -4.16 27.11 -3.07
#